data_AF-A0AAU0XAI4-F1
#
_entry.id   AF-A0AAU0XAI4-F1
#
_cell.length_a   1.000
_cell.length_b   1.000
_cell.length_c   1.000
_cell.angle_alpha   90.00
_cell.angle_beta   90.00
_cell.angle_gamma   90.00
#
_symmetry.space_group_name_H-M   'P 1'
#
loop_
_entity.id
_entity.type
_entity.pdbx_description
1 polymer ?
#
loop_
_entity_poly.entity_id
_entity_poly.type
_entity_poly.pdbx_seq_one_letter_code
_entity_poly.pdbx_strand_id
1 'polypeptide(L)'
;MREYLRRSAQWARHYGAESAWPFFDIVEHVDASVQLAPDVTRDLDAFLRDRIGPYSVERTVTGAVRWAELRRQERTDLPDLPEPYEPLLLMYERGGGFYVDQAIDLNGVSLPRWGLDTAIGAPPFPTVTTATLDALDFEAKGKITYFALVDAGFPRERPLGVMRRRTVGREPVTRDDAFGRNLHWEPTDYFDLYALGHNDTDHVEISEIEAAAFIDRVIQRSETSRSA
;
A
#
# COMPACT_ATOMS: atom_id res chain seq x y z
N MET A 1 -1.07 1.85 4.10
CA MET A 1 -1.71 1.51 5.39
C MET A 1 -2.03 0.03 5.58
N ARG A 2 -2.87 -0.63 4.76
CA ARG A 2 -3.25 -2.05 4.99
C ARG A 2 -2.04 -2.99 5.09
N GLU A 3 -1.05 -2.81 4.21
CA GLU A 3 0.18 -3.59 4.25
C GLU A 3 1.02 -3.31 5.51
N TYR A 4 1.07 -2.05 5.98
CA TYR A 4 1.69 -1.73 7.28
C TYR A 4 1.01 -2.49 8.42
N LEU A 5 -0.33 -2.45 8.50
CA LEU A 5 -1.10 -3.15 9.53
C LEU A 5 -0.81 -4.66 9.53
N ARG A 6 -0.75 -5.28 8.34
CA ARG A 6 -0.43 -6.70 8.17
C ARG A 6 0.99 -7.02 8.65
N ARG A 7 2.00 -6.25 8.21
CA ARG A 7 3.41 -6.47 8.58
C ARG A 7 3.63 -6.22 10.07
N SER A 8 3.17 -5.08 10.60
CA SER A 8 3.33 -4.75 12.02
C SER A 8 2.60 -5.73 12.95
N ALA A 9 1.49 -6.35 12.51
CA ALA A 9 0.81 -7.38 13.29
C ALA A 9 1.64 -8.67 13.42
N GLN A 10 2.43 -9.02 12.40
CA GLN A 10 3.35 -10.16 12.48
C GLN A 10 4.47 -9.90 13.48
N TRP A 11 5.04 -8.69 13.46
CA TRP A 11 6.04 -8.26 14.45
C TRP A 11 5.46 -8.25 15.87
N ALA A 12 4.27 -7.67 16.05
CA ALA A 12 3.59 -7.65 17.34
C ALA A 12 3.40 -9.05 17.91
N ARG A 13 2.90 -10.00 17.10
CA ARG A 13 2.72 -11.39 17.54
C ARG A 13 4.03 -12.13 17.81
N HIS A 14 5.07 -11.87 17.03
CA HIS A 14 6.37 -12.52 17.24
C HIS A 14 7.00 -12.13 18.59
N TYR A 15 6.85 -10.87 18.99
CA TYR A 15 7.45 -10.32 20.22
C TYR A 15 6.46 -10.18 21.40
N GLY A 16 5.23 -10.70 21.29
CA GLY A 16 4.22 -10.59 22.36
C GLY A 16 3.80 -9.15 22.67
N ALA A 17 3.75 -8.29 21.65
CA ALA A 17 3.42 -6.86 21.73
C ALA A 17 2.02 -6.55 21.18
N GLU A 18 1.08 -7.50 21.25
CA GLU A 18 -0.26 -7.39 20.68
C GLU A 18 -1.07 -6.22 21.26
N SER A 19 -0.84 -5.88 22.52
CA SER A 19 -1.52 -4.76 23.20
C SER A 19 -1.05 -3.38 22.73
N ALA A 20 0.15 -3.30 22.13
CA ALA A 20 0.72 -2.06 21.61
C ALA A 20 0.36 -1.80 20.13
N TRP A 21 -0.03 -2.85 19.41
CA TRP A 21 -0.45 -2.80 18.00
C TRP A 21 -1.71 -1.91 17.82
N PRO A 22 -1.90 -1.16 16.71
CA PRO A 22 -1.13 -1.19 15.44
C PRO A 22 -0.01 -0.18 15.30
N PHE A 23 -0.02 0.91 16.08
CA PHE A 23 0.90 2.03 15.91
C PHE A 23 1.85 2.07 17.08
N PHE A 24 2.98 1.38 16.93
CA PHE A 24 3.98 1.21 17.98
C PHE A 24 5.40 1.24 17.46
N ASP A 25 6.32 1.48 18.38
CA ASP A 25 7.73 1.34 18.14
C ASP A 25 8.14 -0.13 18.32
N ILE A 26 8.28 -0.84 17.21
CA ILE A 26 8.69 -2.23 17.18
C ILE A 26 10.07 -2.42 17.83
N VAL A 27 10.97 -1.44 17.76
CA VAL A 27 12.33 -1.57 18.30
C VAL A 27 12.32 -1.68 19.82
N GLU A 28 11.34 -1.08 20.52
CA GLU A 28 11.17 -1.26 21.97
C GLU A 28 11.03 -2.73 22.38
N HIS A 29 10.48 -3.57 21.50
CA HIS A 29 10.24 -4.98 21.75
C HIS A 29 11.32 -5.89 21.17
N VAL A 30 12.01 -5.45 20.12
CA VAL A 30 13.13 -6.18 19.53
C VAL A 30 14.41 -6.00 20.35
N ASP A 31 14.76 -4.74 20.64
CA ASP A 31 15.96 -4.38 21.38
C ASP A 31 15.83 -2.96 21.96
N ALA A 32 15.39 -2.89 23.21
CA ALA A 32 15.24 -1.64 23.93
C ALA A 32 16.57 -0.89 24.15
N SER A 33 17.72 -1.55 23.97
CA SER A 33 19.04 -0.93 24.15
C SER A 33 19.46 -0.06 22.97
N VAL A 34 18.79 -0.18 21.81
CA VAL A 34 19.10 0.65 20.63
C VAL A 34 18.98 2.13 20.97
N GLN A 35 20.10 2.84 20.85
CA GLN A 35 20.20 4.28 21.02
C GLN A 35 20.45 4.95 19.67
N LEU A 36 19.73 6.05 19.41
CA LEU A 36 20.01 6.93 18.28
C LEU A 36 21.24 7.79 18.58
N ALA A 37 21.98 8.15 17.52
CA ALA A 37 23.04 9.13 17.64
C ALA A 37 22.49 10.49 18.18
N PRO A 38 23.22 11.23 19.03
CA PRO A 38 22.68 12.42 19.71
C PRO A 38 22.19 13.53 18.77
N ASP A 39 22.79 13.65 17.59
CA ASP A 39 22.35 14.55 16.53
C ASP A 39 21.03 14.09 15.91
N VAL A 40 20.91 12.80 15.56
CA VAL A 40 19.66 12.21 15.03
C VAL A 40 18.51 12.34 16.03
N THR A 41 18.76 12.08 17.33
CA THR A 41 17.75 12.29 18.38
C THR A 41 17.27 13.73 18.42
N ARG A 42 18.19 14.70 18.36
CA ARG A 42 17.86 16.13 18.38
C ARG A 42 17.02 16.53 17.17
N ASP A 43 17.37 16.04 16.00
CA ASP A 43 16.69 16.36 14.75
C ASP A 43 15.28 15.73 14.71
N LEU A 44 15.14 14.48 15.16
CA LEU A 44 13.85 13.83 15.33
C LEU A 44 12.96 14.60 16.32
N ASP A 45 13.50 14.96 17.48
CA ASP A 45 12.78 15.71 18.50
C ASP A 45 12.32 17.09 17.98
N ALA A 46 13.16 17.78 17.21
CA ALA A 46 12.80 19.05 16.59
C ALA A 46 11.69 18.85 15.55
N PHE A 47 11.82 17.84 14.69
CA PHE A 47 10.81 17.51 13.69
C PHE A 47 9.44 17.20 14.31
N LEU A 48 9.40 16.39 15.37
CA LEU A 48 8.16 16.02 16.06
C LEU A 48 7.51 17.23 16.78
N ARG A 49 8.30 18.10 17.41
CA ARG A 49 7.76 19.33 18.04
C ARG A 49 7.15 20.30 17.04
N ASP A 50 7.79 20.48 15.88
CA ASP A 50 7.36 21.46 14.88
C ASP A 50 6.18 20.96 14.03
N ARG A 51 5.97 19.64 13.98
CA ARG A 51 4.92 18.98 13.22
C ARG A 51 3.98 18.29 14.20
N ILE A 52 2.99 19.02 14.72
CA ILE A 52 1.95 18.47 15.60
C ILE A 52 1.19 17.37 14.85
N GLY A 53 1.66 16.14 14.99
CA GLY A 53 1.02 14.93 14.48
C GLY A 53 0.21 14.27 15.58
N PRO A 54 -0.77 13.42 15.24
CA PRO A 54 -1.38 12.53 16.22
C PRO A 54 -0.31 11.66 16.88
N TYR A 55 -0.47 11.32 18.16
CA TYR A 55 0.45 10.46 18.92
C TYR A 55 0.83 9.17 18.19
N SER A 56 -0.10 8.59 17.43
CA SER A 56 0.15 7.40 16.60
C SER A 56 1.19 7.64 15.50
N VAL A 57 1.20 8.83 14.88
CA VAL A 57 2.18 9.21 13.87
C VAL A 57 3.54 9.40 14.51
N GLU A 58 3.62 10.10 15.65
CA GLU A 58 4.87 10.28 16.40
C GLU A 58 5.51 8.93 16.73
N ARG A 59 4.72 8.01 17.32
CA ARG A 59 5.16 6.64 17.64
C ARG A 59 5.75 5.90 16.45
N THR A 60 5.07 5.94 15.31
CA THR A 60 5.53 5.22 14.13
C THR A 60 6.73 5.87 13.44
N VAL A 61 6.83 7.20 13.49
CA VAL A 61 8.00 7.93 12.97
C VAL A 61 9.22 7.65 13.84
N THR A 62 9.09 7.74 15.17
CA THR A 62 10.16 7.37 16.10
C THR A 62 10.60 5.92 15.90
N GLY A 63 9.63 5.01 15.80
CA GLY A 63 9.90 3.59 15.55
C GLY A 63 10.63 3.34 14.23
N ALA A 64 10.26 4.05 13.15
CA ALA A 64 10.94 3.92 11.86
C ALA A 64 12.39 4.43 11.91
N VAL A 65 12.67 5.54 12.61
CA VAL A 65 14.03 6.05 12.76
C VAL A 65 14.89 5.09 13.60
N ARG A 66 14.36 4.58 14.72
CA ARG A 66 15.05 3.57 15.53
C ARG A 66 15.25 2.27 14.77
N TRP A 67 14.30 1.90 13.91
CA TRP A 67 14.43 0.72 13.07
C TRP A 67 15.58 0.85 12.08
N ALA A 68 15.72 2.01 11.45
CA ALA A 68 16.86 2.28 10.58
C ALA A 68 18.21 2.14 11.33
N GLU A 69 18.27 2.58 12.59
CA GLU A 69 19.46 2.39 13.43
C GLU A 69 19.70 0.92 13.79
N LEU A 70 18.67 0.18 14.18
CA LEU A 70 18.76 -1.27 14.42
C LEU A 70 19.30 -2.00 13.18
N ARG A 71 18.85 -1.62 11.97
CA ARG A 71 19.32 -2.22 10.71
C ARG A 71 20.79 -1.95 10.41
N ARG A 72 21.36 -0.82 10.85
CA ARG A 72 22.80 -0.52 10.71
C ARG A 72 23.69 -1.43 11.55
N GLN A 73 23.13 -2.07 12.58
CA GLN A 73 23.88 -3.00 13.42
C GLN A 73 24.07 -4.39 12.79
N GLU A 74 23.53 -4.62 11.58
CA GLU A 74 23.69 -5.86 10.80
C GLU A 74 23.37 -7.14 11.60
N ARG A 75 22.35 -7.07 12.46
CA ARG A 75 21.90 -8.19 13.28
C ARG A 75 21.47 -9.39 12.44
N THR A 76 21.92 -10.57 12.83
CA THR A 76 21.64 -11.85 12.18
C THR A 76 20.57 -12.67 12.87
N ASP A 77 20.09 -12.22 14.04
CA ASP A 77 19.13 -12.91 14.89
C ASP A 77 17.71 -12.33 14.81
N LEU A 78 17.47 -11.44 13.84
CA LEU A 78 16.11 -10.98 13.53
C LEU A 78 15.31 -12.10 12.86
N PRO A 79 14.01 -12.22 13.15
CA PRO A 79 13.15 -13.19 12.49
C PRO A 79 13.00 -12.86 11.00
N ASP A 80 12.72 -13.88 10.20
CA ASP A 80 12.39 -13.74 8.78
C ASP A 80 10.97 -13.18 8.60
N LEU A 81 10.81 -11.89 8.93
CA LEU A 81 9.59 -11.12 8.82
C LEU A 81 9.81 -9.93 7.88
N PRO A 82 8.77 -9.51 7.14
CA PRO A 82 8.89 -8.39 6.21
C PRO A 82 9.19 -7.09 6.94
N GLU A 83 9.93 -6.19 6.28
CA GLU A 83 10.27 -4.88 6.84
C GLU A 83 8.98 -4.13 7.21
N PRO A 84 8.81 -3.72 8.49
CA PRO A 84 7.51 -3.26 8.98
C PRO A 84 7.12 -1.85 8.55
N TYR A 85 8.05 -0.91 8.41
CA TYR A 85 7.77 0.52 8.27
C TYR A 85 7.74 1.02 6.82
N GLU A 86 8.28 0.28 5.87
CA GLU A 86 8.37 0.60 4.44
C GLU A 86 7.00 1.02 3.87
N PRO A 87 5.88 0.31 4.12
CA PRO A 87 4.58 0.73 3.60
C PRO A 87 4.08 2.04 4.22
N LEU A 88 4.58 2.42 5.40
CA LEU A 88 4.21 3.66 6.08
C LEU A 88 5.08 4.83 5.63
N LEU A 89 6.39 4.61 5.46
CA LEU A 89 7.32 5.58 4.89
C LEU A 89 6.88 5.98 3.47
N LEU A 90 6.57 5.00 2.62
CA LEU A 90 6.05 5.26 1.27
C LEU A 90 4.74 6.06 1.30
N MET A 91 3.87 5.81 2.27
CA MET A 91 2.64 6.59 2.42
C MET A 91 2.94 8.05 2.77
N TYR A 92 3.88 8.31 3.68
CA TYR A 92 4.28 9.67 4.07
C TYR A 92 4.98 10.42 2.94
N GLU A 93 5.89 9.77 2.21
CA GLU A 93 6.61 10.35 1.06
C GLU A 93 5.65 10.80 -0.05
N ARG A 94 4.49 10.13 -0.16
CA ARG A 94 3.42 10.45 -1.12
C ARG A 94 2.42 11.48 -0.58
N GLY A 95 2.77 12.17 0.51
CA GLY A 95 1.93 13.19 1.16
C GLY A 95 0.75 12.62 1.94
N GLY A 96 0.70 11.30 2.12
CA GLY A 96 -0.31 10.62 2.92
C GLY A 96 -0.10 10.85 4.41
N GLY A 97 -1.18 10.73 5.16
CA GLY A 97 -1.19 10.80 6.61
C GLY A 97 -2.35 9.98 7.15
N PHE A 98 -2.42 9.86 8.47
CA PHE A 98 -3.57 9.21 9.10
C PHE A 98 -3.90 9.81 10.44
N TYR A 99 -5.17 9.68 10.81
CA TYR A 99 -5.70 9.99 12.13
C TYR A 99 -6.40 8.76 12.70
N VAL A 100 -6.40 8.62 14.03
CA VAL A 100 -6.97 7.46 14.70
C VAL A 100 -8.01 7.92 15.71
N ASP A 101 -9.23 7.45 15.52
CA ASP A 101 -10.32 7.55 16.51
C ASP A 101 -11.08 6.22 16.50
N GLN A 102 -12.37 6.23 16.14
CA GLN A 102 -13.20 5.03 15.98
C GLN A 102 -12.73 4.16 14.80
N ALA A 103 -12.11 4.80 13.80
CA ALA A 103 -11.52 4.19 12.61
C ALA A 103 -10.12 4.76 12.37
N ILE A 104 -9.39 4.16 11.45
CA ILE A 104 -8.14 4.74 10.92
C ILE A 104 -8.54 5.59 9.72
N ASP A 105 -8.54 6.91 9.87
CA ASP A 105 -8.83 7.83 8.77
C ASP A 105 -7.56 8.13 7.98
N LEU A 106 -7.64 7.99 6.65
CA LEU A 106 -6.58 8.29 5.70
C LEU A 106 -6.96 9.53 4.88
N ASN A 107 -7.09 10.67 5.54
CA ASN A 107 -7.49 11.94 4.92
C ASN A 107 -8.82 11.84 4.16
N GLY A 108 -9.85 11.27 4.81
CA GLY A 108 -11.20 11.12 4.26
C GLY A 108 -11.56 9.72 3.73
N VAL A 109 -10.61 8.78 3.75
CA VAL A 109 -10.90 7.35 3.57
C VAL A 109 -10.76 6.64 4.92
N SER A 110 -11.88 6.19 5.48
CA SER A 110 -11.87 5.46 6.75
C SER A 110 -11.63 3.96 6.55
N LEU A 111 -10.61 3.43 7.20
CA LEU A 111 -10.37 1.99 7.34
C LEU A 111 -10.90 1.51 8.70
N PRO A 112 -11.59 0.35 8.74
CA PRO A 112 -12.01 -0.23 10.01
C PRO A 112 -10.78 -0.59 10.86
N ARG A 113 -10.93 -0.54 12.17
CA ARG A 113 -9.91 -1.07 13.08
C ARG A 113 -9.89 -2.59 12.95
N TRP A 114 -8.84 -3.11 12.32
CA TRP A 114 -8.66 -4.55 12.20
C TRP A 114 -8.30 -5.16 13.56
N GLY A 115 -8.76 -6.39 13.81
CA GLY A 115 -8.16 -7.23 14.84
C GLY A 115 -6.81 -7.77 14.37
N LEU A 116 -5.95 -8.16 15.32
CA LEU A 116 -4.62 -8.68 15.02
C LEU A 116 -4.67 -9.86 14.03
N ASP A 117 -5.52 -10.86 14.27
CA ASP A 117 -5.66 -12.04 13.40
C ASP A 117 -6.18 -11.67 12.00
N THR A 118 -7.09 -10.71 11.91
CA THR A 118 -7.56 -10.17 10.63
C THR A 118 -6.42 -9.51 9.87
N ALA A 119 -5.60 -8.72 10.54
CA ALA A 119 -4.45 -8.06 9.93
C ALA A 119 -3.42 -9.09 9.46
N ILE A 120 -3.11 -10.10 10.27
CA ILE A 120 -2.20 -11.19 9.92
C ILE A 120 -2.71 -11.98 8.71
N GLY A 121 -4.00 -12.33 8.69
CA GLY A 121 -4.62 -13.13 7.64
C GLY A 121 -4.90 -12.36 6.35
N ALA A 122 -4.72 -11.04 6.34
CA ALA A 122 -4.90 -10.24 5.15
C ALA A 122 -3.87 -10.65 4.06
N PRO A 123 -4.28 -10.72 2.78
CA PRO A 123 -3.36 -11.00 1.70
C PRO A 123 -2.26 -9.93 1.63
N PRO A 124 -0.99 -10.32 1.37
CA PRO A 124 0.09 -9.36 1.20
C PRO A 124 -0.15 -8.47 -0.02
N PHE A 125 0.19 -7.19 0.11
CA PHE A 125 0.25 -6.33 -1.06
C PHE A 125 1.41 -6.80 -1.96
N PRO A 126 1.20 -6.99 -3.28
CA PRO A 126 2.10 -7.80 -4.12
C PRO A 126 3.46 -7.15 -4.31
N THR A 127 3.51 -5.82 -4.30
CA THR A 127 4.74 -5.06 -4.43
C THR A 127 4.56 -3.66 -3.86
N VAL A 128 5.61 -3.09 -3.30
CA VAL A 128 5.66 -1.69 -2.88
C VAL A 128 6.64 -0.86 -3.73
N THR A 129 6.99 -1.37 -4.92
CA THR A 129 7.83 -0.65 -5.89
C THR A 129 7.20 0.66 -6.31
N THR A 130 8.01 1.72 -6.42
CA THR A 130 7.59 3.06 -6.85
C THR A 130 6.81 3.02 -8.17
N ALA A 131 7.27 2.29 -9.18
CA ALA A 131 6.61 2.24 -10.49
C ALA A 131 5.16 1.71 -10.42
N THR A 132 4.93 0.62 -9.68
CA THR A 132 3.58 0.06 -9.50
C THR A 132 2.68 0.98 -8.67
N LEU A 133 3.20 1.58 -7.60
CA LEU A 133 2.44 2.53 -6.79
C LEU A 133 2.09 3.81 -7.58
N ASP A 134 3.03 4.32 -8.37
CA ASP A 134 2.79 5.46 -9.28
C ASP A 134 1.74 5.14 -10.32
N ALA A 135 1.79 3.94 -10.90
CA ALA A 135 0.76 3.49 -11.82
C ALA A 135 -0.61 3.42 -11.14
N LEU A 136 -0.72 2.87 -9.93
CA LEU A 136 -1.99 2.83 -9.20
C LEU A 136 -2.52 4.23 -8.88
N ASP A 137 -1.65 5.13 -8.42
CA ASP A 137 -2.01 6.48 -7.99
C ASP A 137 -2.23 7.48 -9.14
N PHE A 138 -1.79 7.14 -10.36
CA PHE A 138 -1.89 8.02 -11.51
C PHE A 138 -3.36 8.43 -11.76
N GLU A 139 -3.65 9.70 -11.49
CA GLU A 139 -5.01 10.26 -11.45
C GLU A 139 -6.03 9.47 -10.60
N ALA A 140 -5.60 8.78 -9.55
CA ALA A 140 -6.48 8.02 -8.66
C ALA A 140 -7.33 8.94 -7.77
N LYS A 141 -8.32 9.62 -8.37
CA LYS A 141 -9.28 10.47 -7.68
C LYS A 141 -10.61 9.75 -7.54
N GLY A 142 -11.27 9.97 -6.40
CA GLY A 142 -12.61 9.45 -6.14
C GLY A 142 -12.63 7.95 -5.84
N LYS A 143 -13.82 7.34 -5.94
CA LYS A 143 -13.99 5.90 -5.72
C LYS A 143 -13.51 5.14 -6.95
N ILE A 144 -12.65 4.15 -6.77
CA ILE A 144 -12.11 3.32 -7.87
C ILE A 144 -12.61 1.89 -7.73
N THR A 145 -13.05 1.29 -8.83
CA THR A 145 -13.36 -0.14 -8.96
C THR A 145 -12.50 -0.71 -10.09
N TYR A 146 -11.83 -1.83 -9.85
CA TYR A 146 -10.94 -2.46 -10.83
C TYR A 146 -11.61 -3.66 -11.49
N PHE A 147 -11.29 -3.89 -12.76
CA PHE A 147 -11.84 -4.97 -13.55
C PHE A 147 -10.72 -5.68 -14.32
N ALA A 148 -10.77 -7.01 -14.36
CA ALA A 148 -9.95 -7.83 -15.24
C ALA A 148 -10.71 -8.13 -16.52
N LEU A 149 -10.08 -7.94 -17.68
CA LEU A 149 -10.57 -8.45 -18.96
C LEU A 149 -10.25 -9.94 -19.07
N VAL A 150 -11.28 -10.76 -19.28
CA VAL A 150 -11.18 -12.23 -19.26
C VAL A 150 -11.87 -12.88 -20.44
N ASP A 151 -11.33 -14.01 -20.88
CA ASP A 151 -11.93 -14.92 -21.85
C ASP A 151 -11.44 -16.36 -21.62
N ALA A 152 -11.73 -17.29 -22.54
CA ALA A 152 -11.32 -18.68 -22.44
C ALA A 152 -9.78 -18.89 -22.42
N GLY A 153 -8.99 -17.98 -22.99
CA GLY A 153 -7.52 -18.03 -22.99
C GLY A 153 -6.86 -17.19 -21.89
N PHE A 154 -7.61 -16.23 -21.34
CA PHE A 154 -7.15 -15.25 -20.34
C PHE A 154 -8.04 -15.29 -19.09
N PRO A 155 -7.82 -16.25 -18.16
CA PRO A 155 -8.61 -16.35 -16.93
C PRO A 155 -8.25 -15.23 -15.94
N ARG A 156 -9.03 -15.08 -14.86
CA ARG A 156 -8.87 -14.02 -13.84
C ARG A 156 -7.46 -13.92 -13.25
N GLU A 157 -6.76 -15.04 -13.09
CA GLU A 157 -5.40 -15.10 -12.53
C GLU A 157 -4.32 -14.59 -13.52
N ARG A 158 -4.65 -14.59 -14.81
CA ARG A 158 -3.81 -14.13 -15.90
C ARG A 158 -4.67 -13.43 -16.97
N PRO A 159 -5.25 -12.28 -16.62
CA PRO A 159 -6.21 -11.61 -17.47
C PRO A 159 -5.51 -10.97 -18.67
N LEU A 160 -6.28 -10.64 -19.69
CA LEU A 160 -5.80 -10.00 -20.91
C LEU A 160 -5.35 -8.56 -20.65
N GLY A 161 -6.05 -7.89 -19.74
CA GLY A 161 -5.82 -6.50 -19.35
C GLY A 161 -6.54 -6.18 -18.05
N VAL A 162 -6.24 -5.00 -17.51
CA VAL A 162 -6.95 -4.44 -16.36
C VAL A 162 -7.53 -3.09 -16.75
N MET A 163 -8.74 -2.84 -16.30
CA MET A 163 -9.44 -1.56 -16.40
C MET A 163 -9.77 -1.05 -15.01
N ARG A 164 -10.06 0.24 -14.91
CA ARG A 164 -10.61 0.85 -13.72
C ARG A 164 -11.77 1.76 -14.07
N ARG A 165 -12.75 1.81 -13.19
CA ARG A 165 -13.83 2.80 -13.17
C ARG A 165 -13.63 3.73 -12.00
N ARG A 166 -13.50 5.02 -12.26
CA ARG A 166 -13.39 6.08 -11.26
C ARG A 166 -14.69 6.86 -11.19
N THR A 167 -15.19 7.11 -9.99
CA THR A 167 -16.30 8.03 -9.73
C THR A 167 -15.76 9.29 -9.05
N VAL A 168 -15.73 10.41 -9.77
CA VAL A 168 -15.08 11.66 -9.35
C VAL A 168 -16.06 12.82 -9.20
N GLY A 169 -15.73 13.76 -8.32
CA GLY A 169 -16.48 15.02 -8.16
C GLY A 169 -17.62 14.96 -7.14
N ARG A 170 -18.19 16.14 -6.84
CA ARG A 170 -19.39 16.27 -5.99
C ARG A 170 -20.66 15.85 -6.72
N GLU A 171 -20.74 16.19 -8.00
CA GLU A 171 -21.65 15.58 -8.96
C GLU A 171 -20.90 14.38 -9.54
N PRO A 172 -21.30 13.13 -9.21
CA PRO A 172 -20.49 11.96 -9.54
C PRO A 172 -20.40 11.76 -11.05
N VAL A 173 -19.21 11.95 -11.60
CA VAL A 173 -18.90 11.63 -13.01
C VAL A 173 -18.11 10.33 -13.04
N THR A 174 -18.57 9.38 -13.85
CA THR A 174 -17.86 8.13 -14.12
C THR A 174 -16.79 8.36 -15.19
N ARG A 175 -15.59 7.84 -14.95
CA ARG A 175 -14.45 7.83 -15.87
C ARG A 175 -13.89 6.42 -15.93
N ASP A 176 -13.83 5.87 -17.13
CA ASP A 176 -13.32 4.52 -17.36
C ASP A 176 -11.96 4.61 -18.04
N ASP A 177 -10.98 3.91 -17.49
CA ASP A 177 -9.62 3.85 -18.05
C ASP A 177 -9.16 2.39 -18.19
N ALA A 178 -8.41 2.09 -19.25
CA ALA A 178 -7.71 0.82 -19.44
C ALA A 178 -6.20 1.00 -19.20
N PHE A 179 -5.57 0.01 -18.56
CA PHE A 179 -4.12 0.02 -18.37
C PHE A 179 -3.43 -0.51 -19.64
N GLY A 180 -2.80 0.39 -20.39
CA GLY A 180 -2.18 0.10 -21.67
C GLY A 180 -0.81 -0.56 -21.58
N ARG A 181 -0.34 -1.09 -22.71
CA ARG A 181 1.02 -1.66 -22.84
C ARG A 181 2.13 -0.61 -22.69
N ASN A 182 1.78 0.66 -22.81
CA ASN A 182 2.66 1.80 -22.54
C ASN A 182 2.82 2.10 -21.05
N LEU A 183 2.23 1.26 -20.16
CA LEU A 183 2.28 1.41 -18.71
C LEU A 183 1.53 2.64 -18.18
N HIS A 184 0.55 3.14 -18.95
CA HIS A 184 -0.29 4.27 -18.57
C HIS A 184 -1.77 3.89 -18.59
N TRP A 185 -2.56 4.62 -17.81
CA TRP A 185 -4.01 4.57 -17.89
C TRP A 185 -4.50 5.47 -19.03
N GLU A 186 -5.31 4.90 -19.91
CA GLU A 186 -5.90 5.62 -21.05
C GLU A 186 -7.43 5.54 -20.98
N PRO A 187 -8.16 6.62 -21.29
CA PRO A 187 -9.61 6.59 -21.35
C PRO A 187 -10.12 5.47 -22.28
N THR A 188 -11.20 4.80 -21.89
CA THR A 188 -11.79 3.73 -22.67
C THR A 188 -13.31 3.79 -22.69
N ASP A 189 -13.90 3.45 -23.84
CA ASP A 189 -15.36 3.32 -24.02
C ASP A 189 -15.82 1.85 -23.85
N TYR A 190 -14.94 0.95 -23.35
CA TYR A 190 -15.22 -0.49 -23.28
C TYR A 190 -16.55 -0.80 -22.59
N PHE A 191 -16.83 -0.20 -21.42
CA PHE A 191 -18.03 -0.54 -20.66
C PHE A 191 -19.31 -0.07 -21.36
N ASP A 192 -19.27 1.07 -22.05
CA ASP A 192 -20.41 1.57 -22.82
C ASP A 192 -20.68 0.66 -24.01
N LEU A 193 -19.63 0.25 -24.73
CA LEU A 193 -19.74 -0.71 -25.83
C LEU A 193 -20.23 -2.08 -25.35
N TYR A 194 -19.75 -2.56 -24.21
CA TYR A 194 -20.18 -3.82 -23.60
C TYR A 194 -21.69 -3.78 -23.28
N ALA A 195 -22.19 -2.67 -22.74
CA ALA A 195 -23.62 -2.47 -22.48
C ALA A 195 -24.47 -2.45 -23.76
N LEU A 196 -23.87 -2.08 -24.90
CA LEU A 196 -24.50 -2.13 -26.23
C LEU A 196 -24.41 -3.51 -26.90
N GLY A 197 -23.85 -4.51 -26.22
CA GLY A 197 -23.75 -5.89 -26.71
C GLY A 197 -22.44 -6.24 -27.41
N HIS A 198 -21.43 -5.37 -27.36
CA HIS A 198 -20.07 -5.69 -27.84
C HIS A 198 -19.29 -6.44 -26.76
N ASN A 199 -19.65 -7.71 -26.53
CA ASN A 199 -19.16 -8.54 -25.43
C ASN A 199 -18.24 -9.69 -25.89
N ASP A 200 -17.43 -9.47 -26.93
CA ASP A 200 -16.43 -10.43 -27.43
C ASP A 200 -15.37 -10.79 -26.38
N THR A 201 -15.17 -9.93 -25.38
CA THR A 201 -14.31 -10.16 -24.21
C THR A 201 -15.08 -9.76 -22.96
N ASP A 202 -15.12 -10.66 -21.98
CA ASP A 202 -15.84 -10.44 -20.73
C ASP A 202 -14.97 -9.69 -19.71
N HIS A 203 -15.58 -9.22 -18.63
CA HIS A 203 -14.85 -8.62 -17.52
C HIS A 203 -15.40 -9.07 -16.17
N VAL A 204 -14.51 -9.12 -15.18
CA VAL A 204 -14.87 -9.43 -13.80
C VAL A 204 -14.28 -8.38 -12.86
N GLU A 205 -15.03 -7.99 -11.84
CA GLU A 205 -14.51 -7.12 -10.78
C GLU A 205 -13.40 -7.83 -10.00
N ILE A 206 -12.31 -7.11 -9.79
CA ILE A 206 -11.13 -7.58 -9.06
C ILE A 206 -10.75 -6.61 -7.95
N SER A 207 -10.02 -7.13 -6.97
CA SER A 207 -9.45 -6.30 -5.90
C SER A 207 -8.31 -5.42 -6.42
N GLU A 208 -8.01 -4.35 -5.67
CA GLU A 208 -6.83 -3.52 -5.90
C GLU A 208 -5.53 -4.33 -5.84
N ILE A 209 -5.47 -5.37 -4.98
CA ILE A 209 -4.32 -6.28 -4.87
C ILE A 209 -4.13 -7.07 -6.17
N GLU A 210 -5.21 -7.58 -6.76
CA GLU A 210 -5.15 -8.29 -8.04
C GLU A 210 -4.75 -7.34 -9.18
N ALA A 211 -5.27 -6.10 -9.17
CA ALA A 211 -4.89 -5.08 -10.14
C ALA A 211 -3.41 -4.70 -10.03
N ALA A 212 -2.92 -4.48 -8.81
CA ALA A 212 -1.51 -4.20 -8.52
C ALA A 212 -0.59 -5.35 -8.99
N ALA A 213 -0.99 -6.60 -8.74
CA ALA A 213 -0.24 -7.78 -9.16
C ALA A 213 -0.17 -7.92 -10.68
N PHE A 214 -1.21 -7.49 -11.41
CA PHE A 214 -1.18 -7.42 -12.86
C PHE A 214 -0.23 -6.32 -13.35
N ILE A 215 -0.37 -5.10 -12.83
CA ILE A 215 0.43 -3.93 -13.22
C ILE A 215 1.92 -4.20 -13.02
N ASP A 216 2.31 -4.69 -11.84
CA ASP A 216 3.69 -5.04 -11.50
C ASP A 216 4.29 -6.05 -12.51
N ARG A 217 3.53 -7.11 -12.81
CA ARG A 217 3.92 -8.13 -13.78
C ARG A 217 4.15 -7.56 -15.19
N VAL A 218 3.31 -6.61 -15.61
CA VAL A 218 3.44 -5.95 -16.92
C VAL A 218 4.66 -5.04 -16.95
N ILE A 219 4.91 -4.27 -15.88
CA ILE A 219 6.08 -3.40 -15.73
C ILE A 219 7.37 -4.23 -15.82
N GLN A 220 7.50 -5.27 -14.99
CA GLN A 220 8.69 -6.15 -14.95
C GLN A 220 8.98 -6.81 -16.29
N ARG A 221 7.94 -7.23 -17.03
CA ARG A 221 8.10 -7.82 -18.37
C ARG A 221 8.63 -6.79 -19.37
N SER A 222 8.17 -5.54 -19.27
CA SER A 222 8.62 -4.47 -20.16
C SER A 222 10.10 -4.14 -19.93
N GLU A 223 10.54 -4.14 -18.67
CA GLU A 223 11.94 -3.87 -18.30
C GLU A 223 12.85 -4.99 -18.82
N THR A 224 12.44 -6.24 -18.60
CA THR A 224 13.17 -7.42 -19.11
C THR A 224 13.31 -7.38 -20.63
N SER A 225 12.28 -6.94 -21.35
CA SER A 225 12.31 -6.83 -22.82
C SER A 225 13.15 -5.66 -23.34
N ARG A 226 13.43 -4.64 -22.52
CA ARG A 226 14.32 -3.51 -22.88
C ARG A 226 15.79 -3.80 -22.61
N SER A 227 16.10 -4.80 -21.80
CA SER A 227 17.46 -5.20 -21.44
C SER A 227 18.04 -6.32 -22.31
N ALA A 228 17.26 -6.86 -23.26
CA ALA A 228 17.67 -7.88 -24.22
C ALA A 228 17.90 -7.28 -25.62
#